data_AF-A0A818FTH5-F1
#
_entry.id   AF-A0A818FTH5-F1
#
_cell.length_a   1.000
_cell.length_b   1.000
_cell.length_c   1.000
_cell.angle_alpha   90.00
_cell.angle_beta   90.00
_cell.angle_gamma   90.00
#
_symmetry.space_group_name_H-M   'P 1'
#
loop_
_entity.id
_entity.type
_entity.pdbx_description
1 polymer ?
#
loop_
_entity_poly.entity_id
_entity_poly.type
_entity_poly.pdbx_seq_one_letter_code
_entity_poly.pdbx_strand_id
1 'polypeptide(L)'
;MLIPRFSLSQTATHLSITIRCPYVKFSSSNDDSNGIEVDLPSSNEFYFACKPYYLHLYLPGRVIDKGVPEYKYDIDTSSFCFNYEKEIANEHFQDLDMITKLLNKENKISSNKIEEIDKVSNNDDDEDDDDDDEDEPLWNQMRQLEIDV
;
A
#
# COMPACT_ATOMS: atom_id res chain seq x y z
N MET A 1 -5.94 -14.82 -8.17
CA MET A 1 -4.70 -14.43 -7.48
C MET A 1 -4.96 -14.47 -5.99
N LEU A 2 -3.96 -14.86 -5.20
CA LEU A 2 -4.07 -15.05 -3.74
C LEU A 2 -3.21 -14.01 -3.02
N ILE A 3 -3.70 -13.47 -1.92
CA ILE A 3 -2.87 -12.63 -1.04
C ILE A 3 -2.03 -13.57 -0.16
N PRO A 4 -0.70 -13.55 -0.27
CA PRO A 4 0.16 -14.34 0.61
C PRO A 4 0.09 -13.81 2.04
N ARG A 5 0.44 -14.65 3.02
CA ARG A 5 0.66 -14.16 4.38
C ARG A 5 1.96 -13.37 4.40
N PHE A 6 1.96 -12.17 4.95
CA PHE A 6 3.16 -11.34 5.02
C PHE A 6 3.31 -10.66 6.38
N SER A 7 4.51 -10.18 6.66
CA SER A 7 4.84 -9.39 7.85
C SER A 7 5.96 -8.41 7.54
N LEU A 8 5.86 -7.20 8.07
CA LEU A 8 6.88 -6.16 7.96
C LEU A 8 7.55 -5.97 9.31
N SER A 9 8.86 -5.76 9.29
CA SER A 9 9.64 -5.38 10.46
C SER A 9 10.65 -4.33 10.04
N GLN A 10 11.17 -3.55 10.98
CA GLN A 10 12.10 -2.49 10.66
C GLN A 10 13.22 -2.41 11.70
N THR A 11 14.35 -1.87 11.25
CA THR A 11 15.44 -1.40 12.08
C THR A 11 15.56 0.11 11.94
N ALA A 12 16.57 0.73 12.56
CA ALA A 12 16.82 2.16 12.39
C ALA A 12 17.07 2.55 10.92
N THR A 13 17.63 1.64 10.11
CA THR A 13 18.08 1.97 8.74
C THR A 13 17.37 1.17 7.64
N HIS A 14 16.76 0.03 7.96
CA HIS A 14 16.18 -0.87 6.98
C HIS A 14 14.73 -1.24 7.30
N LEU A 15 13.95 -1.49 6.25
CA LEU A 15 12.66 -2.16 6.29
C LEU A 15 12.81 -3.59 5.73
N SER A 16 12.35 -4.57 6.49
CA SER A 16 12.34 -5.98 6.10
C SER A 16 10.92 -6.46 5.86
N ILE A 17 10.63 -6.94 4.65
CA ILE A 17 9.33 -7.47 4.23
C ILE A 17 9.46 -8.98 4.06
N THR A 18 8.68 -9.75 4.80
CA THR A 18 8.65 -11.22 4.73
C THR A 18 7.32 -11.68 4.14
N ILE A 19 7.36 -12.49 3.08
CA ILE A 19 6.18 -12.95 2.35
C ILE A 19 6.19 -14.48 2.26
N ARG A 20 5.23 -15.14 2.89
CA ARG A 20 5.11 -16.59 2.93
C ARG A 20 4.30 -17.10 1.73
N CYS A 21 4.95 -17.94 0.93
CA CYS A 21 4.49 -18.39 -0.37
C CYS A 21 4.66 -19.92 -0.54
N PRO A 22 3.91 -20.77 0.20
CA PRO A 22 4.10 -22.23 0.22
C PRO A 22 3.68 -22.96 -1.06
N TYR A 23 2.91 -22.29 -1.93
CA TYR A 23 2.40 -22.86 -3.18
C TYR A 23 3.11 -22.33 -4.42
N VAL A 24 4.22 -21.62 -4.22
CA VAL A 24 5.06 -21.19 -5.33
C VAL A 24 5.70 -22.41 -5.96
N LYS A 25 5.58 -22.50 -7.28
CA LYS A 25 6.24 -23.52 -8.07
C LYS A 25 7.43 -22.85 -8.73
N PHE A 26 8.62 -23.12 -8.21
CA PHE A 26 9.85 -22.83 -8.94
C PHE A 26 9.86 -23.74 -10.17
N SER A 27 9.60 -23.15 -11.34
CA SER A 27 9.67 -23.91 -12.59
C SER A 27 11.13 -24.26 -12.82
N SER A 28 11.45 -25.55 -12.93
CA SER A 28 12.79 -26.04 -13.24
C SER A 28 13.19 -25.86 -14.72
N SER A 29 12.39 -25.13 -15.49
CA SER A 29 12.79 -24.67 -16.82
C SER A 29 13.89 -23.62 -16.66
N ASN A 30 14.87 -23.61 -17.56
CA ASN A 30 16.07 -22.76 -17.59
C ASN A 30 15.81 -21.24 -17.71
N ASP A 31 14.74 -20.75 -17.08
CA ASP A 31 14.38 -19.34 -16.96
C ASP A 31 14.86 -18.89 -15.58
N ASP A 32 15.93 -18.09 -15.56
CA ASP A 32 16.54 -17.57 -14.33
C ASP A 32 15.56 -16.67 -13.53
N SER A 33 14.45 -16.26 -14.16
CA SER A 33 13.31 -15.67 -13.48
C SER A 33 12.38 -16.78 -13.01
N ASN A 34 12.42 -17.09 -11.71
CA ASN A 34 11.55 -18.06 -11.04
C ASN A 34 10.03 -17.69 -11.07
N GLY A 35 9.58 -16.90 -12.06
CA GLY A 35 8.25 -16.30 -12.14
C GLY A 35 7.99 -15.28 -11.05
N ILE A 36 9.05 -14.67 -10.53
CA ILE A 36 9.03 -13.67 -9.45
C ILE A 36 9.24 -12.30 -10.10
N GLU A 37 8.28 -11.42 -9.92
CA GLU A 37 8.33 -10.02 -10.34
C GLU A 37 8.23 -9.17 -9.07
N VAL A 38 9.18 -8.25 -8.90
CA VAL A 38 9.26 -7.36 -7.75
C VAL A 38 9.64 -5.98 -8.24
N ASP A 39 8.91 -4.98 -7.79
CA ASP A 39 9.12 -3.59 -8.22
C ASP A 39 8.76 -2.62 -7.09
N LEU A 40 9.35 -1.42 -7.17
CA LEU A 40 9.05 -0.27 -6.33
C LEU A 40 8.60 0.90 -7.22
N PRO A 41 7.34 0.94 -7.69
CA PRO A 41 6.88 1.99 -8.61
C PRO A 41 6.95 3.40 -8.01
N SER A 42 6.99 3.49 -6.69
CA SER A 42 7.25 4.71 -5.93
C SER A 42 8.00 4.34 -4.66
N SER A 43 8.69 5.30 -4.04
CA SER A 43 9.49 5.03 -2.84
C SER A 43 8.67 4.55 -1.64
N ASN A 44 7.35 4.66 -1.68
CA ASN A 44 6.43 4.17 -0.66
C ASN A 44 5.49 3.06 -1.16
N GLU A 45 5.76 2.46 -2.33
CA GLU A 45 4.92 1.38 -2.86
C GLU A 45 5.77 0.15 -3.15
N PHE A 46 5.31 -1.01 -2.70
CA PHE A 46 5.99 -2.28 -2.91
C PHE A 46 5.08 -3.25 -3.66
N TYR A 47 5.54 -3.73 -4.80
CA TYR A 47 4.85 -4.70 -5.63
C TYR A 47 5.60 -6.04 -5.63
N PHE A 48 4.83 -7.10 -5.44
CA PHE A 48 5.30 -8.48 -5.52
C PHE A 48 4.30 -9.34 -6.27
N ALA A 49 4.75 -10.05 -7.29
CA ALA A 49 3.97 -11.05 -7.98
C ALA A 49 4.77 -12.36 -8.12
N CYS A 50 4.14 -13.46 -7.74
CA CYS A 50 4.68 -14.80 -7.97
C CYS A 50 3.55 -15.81 -7.94
N LYS A 51 3.18 -16.39 -9.08
CA LYS A 51 1.95 -17.20 -9.22
C LYS A 51 1.87 -18.31 -8.15
N PRO A 52 0.72 -18.46 -7.45
CA PRO A 52 -0.56 -17.76 -7.63
C PRO A 52 -0.71 -16.43 -6.85
N TYR A 53 0.35 -15.96 -6.20
CA TYR A 53 0.36 -14.85 -5.27
C TYR A 53 0.57 -13.49 -5.95
N TYR A 54 -0.05 -12.49 -5.35
CA TYR A 54 0.13 -11.09 -5.70
C TYR A 54 -0.03 -10.23 -4.44
N LEU A 55 0.82 -9.22 -4.32
CA LEU A 55 0.80 -8.28 -3.22
C LEU A 55 1.20 -6.89 -3.72
N HIS A 56 0.42 -5.90 -3.34
CA HIS A 56 0.74 -4.49 -3.51
C HIS A 56 0.57 -3.83 -2.15
N LEU A 57 1.65 -3.23 -1.65
CA LEU A 57 1.70 -2.58 -0.36
C LEU A 57 1.99 -1.09 -0.51
N TYR A 58 1.31 -0.29 0.29
CA TYR A 58 1.60 1.11 0.54
C TYR A 58 2.35 1.21 1.87
N LEU A 59 3.63 1.54 1.78
CA LEU A 59 4.49 1.72 2.93
C LEU A 59 4.20 3.09 3.59
N PRO A 60 4.23 3.16 4.93
CA PRO A 60 3.98 4.41 5.66
C PRO A 60 5.13 5.43 5.54
N GLY A 61 6.29 4.99 5.05
CA GLY A 61 7.47 5.81 4.82
C GLY A 61 8.17 5.42 3.53
N ARG A 62 9.28 6.09 3.23
CA ARG A 62 9.98 5.95 1.94
C ARG A 62 11.22 5.08 2.03
N VAL A 63 11.42 4.24 1.02
CA VAL A 63 12.58 3.37 0.86
C VAL A 63 13.35 3.71 -0.41
N ILE A 64 14.63 3.38 -0.41
CA ILE A 64 15.54 3.58 -1.54
C ILE A 64 15.42 2.40 -2.49
N ASP A 65 15.04 2.70 -3.74
CA ASP A 65 15.11 1.72 -4.82
C ASP A 65 16.54 1.61 -5.37
N LYS A 66 17.08 0.39 -5.35
CA LYS A 66 18.41 0.04 -5.89
C LYS A 66 18.32 -0.50 -7.33
N GLY A 67 17.12 -0.54 -7.91
CA GLY A 67 16.82 -0.98 -9.27
C GLY A 67 16.78 -2.51 -9.43
N VAL A 68 17.76 -3.23 -8.88
CA VAL A 68 17.75 -4.70 -8.87
C VAL A 68 17.09 -5.18 -7.58
N PRO A 69 15.99 -5.96 -7.65
CA PRO A 69 15.34 -6.48 -6.45
C PRO A 69 16.20 -7.54 -5.79
N GLU A 70 16.68 -7.26 -4.58
CA GLU A 70 17.41 -8.21 -3.75
C GLU A 70 16.47 -8.92 -2.77
N TYR A 71 16.49 -10.26 -2.79
CA TYR A 71 15.72 -11.06 -1.86
C TYR A 71 16.41 -12.37 -1.49
N LYS A 72 16.03 -12.92 -0.34
CA LYS A 72 16.41 -14.26 0.10
C LYS A 72 15.17 -15.14 0.16
N TYR A 73 15.27 -16.37 -0.31
CA TYR A 73 14.20 -17.36 -0.16
C TYR A 73 14.61 -18.40 0.87
N ASP A 74 13.78 -18.56 1.90
CA ASP A 74 13.91 -19.60 2.91
C ASP A 74 12.97 -20.75 2.55
N ILE A 75 13.55 -21.92 2.24
CA ILE A 75 12.83 -23.12 1.83
C ILE A 75 12.03 -23.70 3.01
N ASP A 76 12.58 -23.66 4.23
CA ASP A 76 11.99 -24.29 5.41
C ASP A 76 10.70 -23.57 5.82
N THR A 77 10.72 -22.23 5.75
CA THR A 77 9.54 -21.41 6.02
C THR A 77 8.72 -21.11 4.77
N SER A 78 9.24 -21.46 3.59
CA SER A 78 8.69 -21.09 2.27
C SER A 78 8.41 -19.59 2.15
N SER A 79 9.36 -18.76 2.57
CA SER A 79 9.18 -17.31 2.65
C SER A 79 10.25 -16.54 1.87
N PHE A 80 9.81 -15.48 1.20
CA PHE A 80 10.68 -14.47 0.59
C PHE A 80 10.94 -13.35 1.60
N CYS A 81 12.21 -12.97 1.74
CA CYS A 81 12.66 -11.89 2.61
C CYS A 81 13.31 -10.80 1.76
N PHE A 82 12.68 -9.62 1.73
CA PHE A 82 13.15 -8.41 1.07
C PHE A 82 13.70 -7.45 2.12
N ASN A 83 14.81 -6.80 1.83
CA ASN A 83 15.41 -5.79 2.70
C ASN A 83 15.65 -4.51 1.91
N TYR A 84 14.96 -3.45 2.30
CA TYR A 84 15.09 -2.13 1.70
C TYR A 84 15.71 -1.16 2.69
N GLU A 85 16.58 -0.29 2.20
CA GLU A 85 17.14 0.81 2.98
C GLU A 85 16.13 1.95 3.03
N LYS A 86 15.98 2.58 4.20
CA LYS A 86 15.09 3.74 4.36
C LYS A 86 15.71 4.95 3.67
N GLU A 87 14.88 5.80 3.07
CA GLU A 87 15.35 7.07 2.50
C GLU A 87 15.87 7.99 3.62
N ILE A 88 15.21 7.98 4.78
CA ILE A 88 15.63 8.73 5.96
C ILE A 88 16.07 7.74 7.06
N ALA A 89 17.36 7.78 7.41
CA ALA A 89 17.89 7.00 8.51
C ALA A 89 17.25 7.41 9.85
N ASN A 90 16.93 6.43 10.68
CA ASN A 90 16.21 6.55 11.97
C ASN A 90 14.73 6.98 11.86
N GLU A 91 14.16 7.08 10.66
CA GLU A 91 12.71 7.25 10.52
C GLU A 91 11.98 6.01 11.04
N HIS A 92 10.94 6.19 11.84
CA HIS A 92 10.14 5.09 12.37
C HIS A 92 8.83 4.96 11.57
N PHE A 93 8.65 3.82 10.91
CA PHE A 93 7.45 3.52 10.12
C PHE A 93 6.34 3.07 11.06
N GLN A 94 5.24 3.81 11.14
CA GLN A 94 4.13 3.49 12.03
C GLN A 94 3.25 2.39 11.45
N ASP A 95 2.55 1.65 12.31
CA ASP A 95 1.49 0.70 11.94
C ASP A 95 1.89 -0.42 10.95
N LEU A 96 3.15 -0.89 11.00
CA LEU A 96 3.62 -2.02 10.18
C LEU A 96 2.87 -3.34 10.45
N ASP A 97 2.21 -3.45 11.60
CA ASP A 97 1.36 -4.56 12.01
C ASP A 97 -0.09 -4.42 11.51
N MET A 98 -0.51 -3.23 11.08
CA MET A 98 -1.85 -2.98 10.53
C MET A 98 -1.89 -3.34 9.04
N ILE A 99 -1.92 -4.65 8.77
CA ILE A 99 -1.95 -5.24 7.41
C ILE A 99 -2.98 -4.61 6.48
N THR A 100 -4.18 -4.29 6.98
CA THR A 100 -5.23 -3.63 6.19
C THR A 100 -4.86 -2.22 5.75
N LYS A 101 -4.07 -1.49 6.55
CA LYS A 101 -3.56 -0.17 6.18
C LYS A 101 -2.55 -0.26 5.06
N LEU A 102 -1.67 -1.26 5.11
CA LEU A 102 -0.64 -1.46 4.10
C LEU A 102 -1.23 -1.90 2.75
N LEU A 103 -2.39 -2.56 2.72
CA LEU A 103 -3.04 -2.98 1.47
C LEU A 103 -3.83 -1.86 0.77
N ASN A 104 -4.21 -0.81 1.50
CA ASN A 104 -5.07 0.26 0.99
C ASN A 104 -4.29 1.58 0.90
N LYS A 105 -4.34 2.22 -0.27
CA LYS A 105 -3.75 3.56 -0.49
C LYS A 105 -4.33 4.62 0.45
N GLU A 106 -5.58 4.42 0.87
CA GLU A 106 -6.38 5.39 1.61
C GLU A 106 -6.44 5.05 3.09
N ASN A 107 -5.35 5.26 3.81
CA ASN A 107 -5.44 5.48 5.24
C ASN A 107 -4.58 6.69 5.59
N LYS A 108 -5.08 7.88 5.22
CA LYS A 108 -4.82 9.07 6.04
C LYS A 108 -5.30 8.68 7.43
N ILE A 109 -4.38 8.24 8.29
CA ILE A 109 -4.64 8.20 9.71
C ILE A 109 -4.83 9.67 10.05
N SER A 110 -6.08 10.11 10.07
CA SER A 110 -6.48 11.35 10.68
C SER A 110 -5.78 11.34 12.02
N SER A 111 -4.77 12.20 12.17
CA SER A 111 -4.20 12.48 13.47
C SER A 111 -5.39 12.72 14.38
N ASN A 112 -5.54 11.89 15.41
CA ASN A 112 -6.55 12.11 16.44
C ASN A 112 -6.17 13.40 17.14
N LYS A 113 -6.60 14.52 16.57
CA LYS A 113 -6.65 15.82 17.20
C LYS A 113 -7.84 15.71 18.15
N ILE A 114 -7.59 15.21 19.36
CA ILE A 114 -8.54 15.35 20.46
C ILE A 114 -8.57 16.85 20.73
N GLU A 115 -9.59 17.53 20.21
CA GLU A 115 -9.89 18.91 20.59
C GLU A 115 -10.62 18.84 21.93
N GLU A 116 -9.91 19.24 22.98
CA GLU A 116 -10.46 19.47 24.31
C GLU A 116 -11.45 20.63 24.23
N ILE A 117 -12.69 20.41 24.64
CA ILE A 117 -13.77 21.40 24.61
C ILE A 117 -13.46 22.52 25.61
N ASP A 118 -13.37 23.75 25.13
CA ASP A 118 -13.64 24.93 25.96
C ASP A 118 -14.56 25.93 25.25
N LYS A 119 -15.46 26.49 26.05
CA LYS A 119 -16.64 27.26 25.66
C LYS A 119 -16.32 28.73 25.28
N VAL A 120 -17.18 29.26 24.39
CA VAL A 120 -17.70 30.66 24.29
C VAL A 120 -17.07 31.63 23.27
N SER A 121 -17.98 32.02 22.34
CA SER A 121 -18.26 33.32 21.69
C SER A 121 -17.48 33.89 20.50
N ASN A 122 -18.28 34.06 19.44
CA ASN A 122 -18.49 35.23 18.56
C ASN A 122 -17.55 35.45 17.38
N ASN A 123 -18.20 35.41 16.21
CA ASN A 123 -18.08 36.22 14.97
C ASN A 123 -16.74 36.91 14.70
N ASP A 124 -16.18 36.70 13.51
CA ASP A 124 -16.40 37.63 12.39
C ASP A 124 -15.90 37.00 11.08
N ASP A 125 -16.48 37.53 10.01
CA ASP A 125 -16.49 37.13 8.61
C ASP A 125 -15.11 37.03 7.94
N ASP A 126 -15.00 36.13 6.98
CA ASP A 126 -14.21 36.35 5.76
C ASP A 126 -14.95 35.67 4.59
N GLU A 127 -15.52 36.52 3.73
CA GLU A 127 -16.03 36.20 2.39
C GLU A 127 -14.84 35.85 1.48
N ASP A 128 -14.99 34.82 0.65
CA ASP A 128 -14.49 34.86 -0.73
C ASP A 128 -15.29 33.87 -1.60
N ASP A 129 -15.76 34.44 -2.71
CA ASP A 129 -16.64 33.93 -3.75
C ASP A 129 -16.08 32.73 -4.55
N ASP A 130 -17.03 32.02 -5.15
CA ASP A 130 -17.09 31.62 -6.57
C ASP A 130 -17.29 30.12 -6.90
N ASP A 131 -18.27 29.97 -7.80
CA ASP A 131 -18.55 28.89 -8.76
C ASP A 131 -19.42 27.69 -8.33
N ASP A 132 -20.71 27.93 -8.61
CA ASP A 132 -21.80 27.01 -8.91
C ASP A 132 -21.45 26.10 -10.11
N ASP A 133 -21.36 24.79 -9.88
CA ASP A 133 -21.56 23.76 -10.92
C ASP A 133 -22.24 22.54 -10.25
N GLU A 134 -23.57 22.55 -10.29
CA GLU A 134 -24.42 21.36 -10.08
C GLU A 134 -24.14 20.31 -11.17
N ASP A 135 -23.09 19.51 -10.98
CA ASP A 135 -22.93 18.26 -11.73
C ASP A 135 -23.86 17.18 -11.15
N GLU A 136 -25.09 17.12 -11.68
CA GLU A 136 -25.99 15.99 -11.46
C GLU A 136 -25.31 14.69 -11.89
N PRO A 137 -25.24 13.68 -11.03
CA PRO A 137 -24.35 12.56 -11.29
C PRO A 137 -24.96 11.54 -12.27
N LEU A 138 -24.15 11.13 -13.26
CA LEU A 138 -24.42 10.31 -14.47
C LEU A 138 -25.18 8.96 -14.30
N TRP A 139 -25.48 8.54 -13.08
CA TRP A 139 -26.19 7.29 -12.77
C TRP A 139 -27.71 7.44 -12.92
N ASN A 140 -28.23 8.67 -13.02
CA ASN A 140 -29.63 8.92 -13.42
C ASN A 140 -29.90 8.61 -14.90
N GLN A 141 -28.88 8.59 -15.77
CA GLN A 141 -29.08 8.43 -17.22
C GLN A 141 -29.09 6.97 -17.71
N MET A 142 -28.71 5.99 -16.85
CA MET A 142 -28.77 4.56 -17.20
C MET A 142 -30.11 3.88 -16.84
N ARG A 143 -31.04 4.56 -16.15
CA ARG A 143 -32.33 3.97 -15.75
C ARG A 143 -33.41 4.00 -16.85
N GLN A 144 -33.17 4.65 -17.98
CA GLN A 144 -34.21 4.90 -18.99
C GLN A 144 -34.09 4.07 -20.29
N LEU A 145 -33.22 3.05 -20.36
CA LEU A 145 -33.03 2.22 -21.57
C LEU A 145 -33.32 0.72 -21.39
N GLU A 146 -33.99 0.33 -20.31
CA GLU A 146 -34.61 -1.00 -20.20
C GLU A 146 -36.05 -0.83 -19.76
N ILE A 147 -36.92 -0.59 -20.74
CA ILE A 147 -38.27 -1.17 -20.91
C ILE A 147 -38.80 -0.48 -22.17
N ASP A 148 -38.68 -1.16 -23.31
CA ASP A 148 -39.79 -1.30 -24.25
C ASP A 148 -39.62 -2.66 -24.93
N VAL A 149 -40.54 -3.55 -24.55
CA VAL A 149 -40.89 -4.81 -25.23
C VAL A 149 -41.88 -4.48 -26.34
#